data_AF-A0A965RVT4-F1
#
_entry.id   AF-A0A965RVT4-F1
#
_cell.length_a   1.000
_cell.length_b   1.000
_cell.length_c   1.000
_cell.angle_alpha   90.00
_cell.angle_beta   90.00
_cell.angle_gamma   90.00
#
_symmetry.space_group_name_H-M   'P 1'
#
loop_
_entity.id
_entity.type
_entity.pdbx_description
1 polymer ?
#
loop_
_entity_poly.entity_id
_entity_poly.type
_entity_poly.pdbx_seq_one_letter_code
_entity_poly.pdbx_strand_id
1 'polypeptide(L)'
;MEKIVNVLVVTFGILMSFVLYRLLLKRLSKGSVNQALFCTLYSLDKNPAEGEVEFYFITPVAMNVVFCIWQKDQKMLEIRNEEFSQGGHIVRFDTNELEDGEYFFGIETTEQKTIKRFNIKNS
;
A
#
# COMPACT_ATOMS: atom_id res chain seq x y z
N MET A 1 51.18 33.29 1.30
CA MET A 1 51.01 31.83 1.17
C MET A 1 49.82 31.33 2.00
N GLU A 2 49.73 31.71 3.27
CA GLU A 2 48.67 31.28 4.21
C GLU A 2 47.23 31.56 3.75
N LYS A 3 46.95 32.73 3.15
CA LYS A 3 45.59 33.09 2.70
C LYS A 3 45.05 32.17 1.59
N ILE A 4 45.92 31.68 0.71
CA ILE A 4 45.54 30.77 -0.38
C ILE A 4 45.22 29.39 0.18
N VAL A 5 46.03 28.92 1.14
CA VAL A 5 45.80 27.64 1.84
C VAL A 5 44.48 27.68 2.60
N ASN A 6 44.17 28.79 3.29
CA ASN A 6 42.90 28.94 4.01
C ASN A 6 41.69 28.88 3.09
N VAL A 7 41.73 29.59 1.95
CA VAL A 7 40.64 29.54 0.97
C VAL A 7 40.47 28.12 0.43
N LEU A 8 41.57 27.44 0.11
CA LEU A 8 41.55 26.06 -0.41
C LEU A 8 40.85 25.10 0.57
N VAL A 9 41.21 25.17 1.86
CA VAL A 9 40.65 24.32 2.92
C VAL A 9 39.16 24.60 3.12
N VAL A 10 38.74 25.87 3.11
CA VAL A 10 37.32 26.22 3.25
C VAL A 10 36.50 25.69 2.08
N THR A 11 36.96 25.87 0.83
CA THR A 11 36.27 25.31 -0.34
C THR A 11 36.22 23.78 -0.32
N PHE A 12 37.29 23.13 0.14
CA PHE A 12 37.33 21.67 0.25
C PHE A 12 36.37 21.16 1.32
N GLY A 13 36.27 21.87 2.46
CA GLY A 13 35.31 21.55 3.52
C GLY A 13 33.86 21.62 3.05
N ILE A 14 33.50 22.67 2.30
CA ILE A 14 32.14 22.82 1.75
C ILE A 14 31.81 21.68 0.78
N LEU A 15 32.74 21.31 -0.11
CA LEU A 15 32.57 20.18 -1.02
C LEU A 15 32.39 18.87 -0.25
N MET A 16 33.20 18.63 0.78
CA MET A 16 33.12 17.44 1.61
C MET A 16 31.77 17.35 2.33
N SER A 17 31.29 18.46 2.91
CA SER A 17 29.96 18.54 3.53
C SER A 17 28.84 18.25 2.54
N PHE A 18 28.94 18.74 1.30
CA PHE A 18 27.93 18.48 0.26
C PHE A 18 27.86 16.98 -0.13
N VAL A 19 29.02 16.32 -0.25
CA VAL A 19 29.10 14.88 -0.53
C VAL A 19 28.52 14.08 0.63
N LEU A 20 28.89 14.41 1.88
CA LEU A 20 28.35 13.77 3.08
C LEU A 20 26.83 13.91 3.17
N TYR A 21 26.30 15.10 2.93
CA TYR A 21 24.85 15.36 2.91
C TYR A 21 24.13 14.49 1.89
N ARG A 22 24.65 14.44 0.65
CA ARG A 22 24.05 13.63 -0.42
C ARG A 22 24.09 12.14 -0.10
N LEU A 23 25.16 11.66 0.53
CA LEU A 23 25.34 10.26 0.89
C LEU A 23 24.44 9.84 2.06
N LEU A 24 24.24 10.72 3.04
CA LEU A 24 23.29 10.55 4.14
C LEU A 24 21.85 10.45 3.63
N LEU A 25 21.42 11.38 2.77
CA LEU A 25 20.10 11.33 2.15
C LEU A 25 19.88 10.03 1.35
N LYS A 26 20.90 9.58 0.60
CA LYS A 26 20.80 8.34 -0.18
C LYS A 26 20.71 7.09 0.71
N ARG A 27 21.38 7.07 1.86
CA ARG A 27 21.25 5.98 2.84
C ARG A 27 19.88 5.98 3.51
N LEU A 28 19.33 7.14 3.83
CA LEU A 28 18.00 7.28 4.44
C LEU A 28 16.86 6.97 3.44
N SER A 29 17.02 7.29 2.16
CA SER A 29 16.05 6.96 1.11
C SER A 29 15.99 5.45 0.79
N LYS A 30 16.92 4.63 1.29
CA LYS A 30 16.96 3.19 1.02
C LYS A 30 15.88 2.39 1.79
N GLY A 31 15.15 3.04 2.69
CA GLY A 31 13.99 2.49 3.39
C GLY A 31 12.63 2.93 2.84
N SER A 32 12.59 3.63 1.69
CA SER A 32 11.31 3.97 1.07
C SER A 32 10.68 2.69 0.51
N VAL A 33 9.67 2.19 1.23
CA VAL A 33 8.75 1.14 0.74
C VAL A 33 8.37 1.50 -0.69
N ASN A 34 8.66 0.59 -1.62
CA ASN A 34 8.61 0.87 -3.05
C ASN A 34 7.14 1.00 -3.45
N GLN A 35 6.62 2.22 -3.48
CA GLN A 35 5.19 2.46 -3.68
C GLN A 35 4.68 1.95 -5.04
N ALA A 36 5.59 1.66 -5.96
CA ALA A 36 5.31 1.02 -7.24
C ALA A 36 4.92 -0.46 -7.13
N LEU A 37 5.16 -1.11 -5.99
CA LEU A 37 4.72 -2.50 -5.72
C LEU A 37 3.37 -2.55 -5.02
N PHE A 38 2.71 -1.41 -4.80
CA PHE A 38 1.45 -1.38 -4.10
C PHE A 38 0.30 -1.88 -4.97
N CYS A 39 -0.51 -2.76 -4.39
CA CYS A 39 -1.77 -3.17 -4.95
C CYS A 39 -2.75 -2.00 -4.88
N THR A 40 -3.40 -1.70 -6.00
CA THR A 40 -4.44 -0.68 -6.04
C THR A 40 -5.79 -1.36 -5.90
N LEU A 41 -6.41 -1.17 -4.74
CA LEU A 41 -7.76 -1.66 -4.46
C LEU A 41 -8.77 -0.59 -4.91
N TYR A 42 -9.64 -0.92 -5.86
CA TYR A 42 -10.69 -0.02 -6.31
C TYR A 42 -11.86 -0.03 -5.32
N SER A 43 -12.53 1.12 -5.24
CA SER A 43 -13.74 1.23 -4.43
C SER A 43 -14.89 0.56 -5.18
N LEU A 44 -15.87 0.08 -4.42
CA LEU A 44 -17.10 -0.48 -4.95
C LEU A 44 -17.87 0.57 -5.76
N ASP A 45 -18.36 0.19 -6.94
CA ASP A 45 -19.21 1.04 -7.76
C ASP A 45 -20.60 1.29 -7.15
N LYS A 46 -21.05 0.39 -6.25
CA LYS A 46 -22.30 0.54 -5.48
C LYS A 46 -22.02 0.58 -3.99
N ASN A 47 -22.42 1.69 -3.35
CA ASN A 47 -22.37 1.86 -1.90
C ASN A 47 -23.69 2.56 -1.48
N PRO A 48 -24.60 1.87 -0.77
CA PRO A 48 -24.46 0.57 -0.11
C PRO A 48 -24.38 -0.62 -1.08
N ALA A 49 -23.70 -1.67 -0.63
CA ALA A 49 -23.54 -2.90 -1.38
C ALA A 49 -24.72 -3.85 -1.08
N GLU A 50 -25.32 -4.40 -2.14
CA GLU A 50 -26.55 -5.22 -2.11
C GLU A 50 -26.37 -6.45 -3.01
N GLY A 51 -26.51 -7.65 -2.46
CA GLY A 51 -26.36 -8.93 -3.17
C GLY A 51 -24.91 -9.28 -3.54
N GLU A 52 -24.64 -9.51 -4.83
CA GLU A 52 -23.28 -9.84 -5.29
C GLU A 52 -22.42 -8.59 -5.47
N VAL A 53 -21.28 -8.60 -4.81
CA VAL A 53 -20.32 -7.51 -4.77
C VAL A 53 -19.02 -7.91 -5.46
N GLU A 54 -18.58 -7.09 -6.41
CA GLU A 54 -17.32 -7.29 -7.13
C GLU A 54 -16.24 -6.33 -6.63
N PHE A 55 -15.20 -6.88 -6.03
CA PHE A 55 -14.00 -6.15 -5.62
C PHE A 55 -12.94 -6.26 -6.70
N TYR A 56 -12.57 -5.12 -7.30
CA TYR A 56 -11.49 -5.06 -8.27
C TYR A 56 -10.19 -4.58 -7.63
N PHE A 57 -9.09 -5.30 -7.87
CA PHE A 57 -7.75 -4.86 -7.49
C PHE A 57 -6.73 -5.15 -8.57
N ILE A 58 -5.71 -4.30 -8.66
CA ILE A 58 -4.59 -4.49 -9.60
C ILE A 58 -3.32 -4.77 -8.81
N THR A 59 -2.69 -5.88 -9.15
CA THR A 59 -1.40 -6.31 -8.60
C THR A 59 -0.30 -5.96 -9.61
N PRO A 60 0.68 -5.10 -9.27
CA PRO A 60 1.72 -4.68 -10.20
C PRO A 60 2.78 -5.77 -10.47
N VAL A 61 2.97 -6.72 -9.56
CA VAL A 61 3.93 -7.84 -9.65
C VAL A 61 3.28 -9.09 -9.07
N ALA A 62 3.65 -10.27 -9.55
CA ALA A 62 3.17 -11.52 -8.95
C ALA A 62 3.54 -11.58 -7.46
N MET A 63 2.53 -11.65 -6.59
CA MET A 63 2.74 -11.68 -5.15
C MET A 63 1.57 -12.36 -4.43
N ASN A 64 1.82 -12.82 -3.21
CA ASN A 64 0.78 -13.37 -2.37
C ASN A 64 -0.09 -12.25 -1.80
N VAL A 65 -1.39 -12.32 -2.06
CA VAL A 65 -2.37 -11.32 -1.68
C VAL A 65 -3.45 -11.99 -0.85
N VAL A 66 -3.62 -11.52 0.39
CA VAL A 66 -4.67 -11.99 1.28
C VAL A 66 -5.80 -10.96 1.27
N PHE A 67 -6.92 -11.32 0.67
CA PHE A 67 -8.13 -10.51 0.67
C PHE A 67 -9.00 -10.86 1.86
N CYS A 68 -9.30 -9.87 2.70
CA CYS A 68 -10.05 -10.08 3.92
C CYS A 68 -11.15 -9.04 4.11
N ILE A 69 -12.17 -9.43 4.88
CA ILE A 69 -13.21 -8.55 5.41
C ILE A 69 -13.01 -8.43 6.92
N TRP A 70 -13.07 -7.20 7.42
CA TRP A 70 -13.03 -6.84 8.82
C TRP A 70 -14.33 -6.15 9.23
N GLN A 71 -14.72 -6.32 10.50
CA GLN A 71 -15.79 -5.58 11.14
C GLN A 71 -15.28 -5.05 12.47
N LYS A 72 -15.40 -3.73 12.73
CA LYS A 72 -14.94 -3.08 13.97
C LYS A 72 -13.50 -3.50 14.38
N ASP A 73 -12.59 -3.56 13.40
CA ASP A 73 -11.18 -3.93 13.56
C ASP A 73 -10.88 -5.44 13.80
N GLN A 74 -11.91 -6.30 13.86
CA GLN A 74 -11.75 -7.75 13.87
C GLN A 74 -11.83 -8.33 12.46
N LYS A 75 -10.90 -9.23 12.13
CA LYS A 75 -10.90 -9.99 10.89
C LYS A 75 -12.03 -11.01 10.93
N MET A 76 -13.04 -10.83 10.09
CA MET A 76 -14.23 -11.68 10.07
C MET A 76 -14.06 -12.84 9.09
N LEU A 77 -13.57 -12.55 7.88
CA LEU A 77 -13.50 -13.52 6.80
C LEU A 77 -12.28 -13.31 5.92
N GLU A 78 -11.64 -14.41 5.51
CA GLU A 78 -10.65 -14.45 4.43
C GLU A 78 -11.34 -14.95 3.16
N ILE A 79 -11.48 -14.08 2.16
CA ILE A 79 -12.15 -14.44 0.90
C ILE A 79 -11.19 -15.20 -0.01
N ARG A 80 -9.95 -14.69 -0.12
CA ARG A 80 -8.89 -15.24 -0.96
C ARG A 80 -7.54 -15.09 -0.29
N ASN A 81 -6.72 -16.13 -0.39
CA ASN A 81 -5.34 -16.16 0.11
C ASN A 81 -4.52 -16.99 -0.89
N GLU A 82 -4.11 -16.34 -1.97
CA GLU A 82 -3.39 -17.00 -3.05
C GLU A 82 -2.40 -16.05 -3.72
N GLU A 83 -1.52 -16.62 -4.53
CA GLU A 83 -0.58 -15.86 -5.33
C GLU A 83 -1.27 -15.35 -6.59
N PHE A 84 -1.38 -14.03 -6.71
CA PHE A 84 -1.98 -13.37 -7.87
C PHE A 84 -0.90 -12.95 -8.84
N SER A 85 -1.12 -13.22 -10.13
CA SER A 85 -0.23 -12.77 -11.20
C SER A 85 -0.30 -11.24 -11.40
N GLN A 86 0.67 -10.68 -12.11
CA GLN A 86 0.62 -9.27 -12.49
C GLN A 86 -0.61 -9.00 -13.36
N GLY A 87 -1.45 -8.04 -12.95
CA GLY A 87 -2.68 -7.68 -13.66
C GLY A 87 -3.82 -7.28 -12.75
N GLY A 88 -5.01 -7.13 -13.34
CA GLY A 88 -6.25 -6.84 -12.63
C GLY A 88 -7.01 -8.11 -12.29
N HIS A 89 -7.47 -8.22 -11.05
CA HIS A 89 -8.21 -9.35 -10.51
C HIS A 89 -9.54 -8.89 -9.92
N ILE A 90 -10.57 -9.71 -10.10
CA ILE A 90 -11.92 -9.47 -9.57
C ILE A 90 -12.21 -10.56 -8.54
N VAL A 91 -12.54 -10.14 -7.32
CA VAL A 91 -13.03 -11.02 -6.25
C VAL A 91 -14.50 -10.74 -6.03
N ARG A 92 -15.32 -11.76 -6.23
CA ARG A 92 -16.76 -11.71 -5.98
C ARG A 92 -17.07 -12.16 -4.56
N PHE A 93 -17.95 -11.45 -3.89
CA PHE A 93 -18.43 -11.77 -2.56
C PHE A 93 -19.93 -11.56 -2.48
N ASP A 94 -20.65 -12.48 -1.85
CA ASP A 94 -22.08 -12.36 -1.63
C ASP A 94 -22.35 -11.68 -0.29
N THR A 95 -22.98 -10.50 -0.29
CA THR A 95 -23.29 -9.76 0.94
C THR A 95 -24.38 -10.42 1.77
N ASN A 96 -25.09 -11.44 1.26
CA ASN A 96 -26.03 -12.23 2.04
C ASN A 96 -25.34 -13.10 3.11
N GLU A 97 -24.03 -13.31 2.99
CA GLU A 97 -23.24 -14.03 4.01
C GLU A 97 -22.99 -13.18 5.27
N LEU A 98 -23.25 -11.87 5.22
CA LEU A 98 -23.03 -10.93 6.32
C LEU A 98 -24.30 -10.15 6.67
N GLU A 99 -24.44 -9.79 7.94
CA GLU A 99 -25.52 -8.91 8.39
C GLU A 99 -25.36 -7.48 7.84
N ASP A 100 -26.45 -6.72 7.79
CA ASP A 100 -26.41 -5.33 7.40
C ASP A 100 -25.60 -4.50 8.40
N GLY A 101 -24.63 -3.74 7.90
CA GLY A 101 -23.74 -2.98 8.77
C GLY A 101 -22.53 -2.35 8.08
N GLU A 102 -21.68 -1.73 8.89
CA GLU A 102 -20.41 -1.17 8.43
C GLU A 102 -19.31 -2.22 8.48
N TYR A 103 -18.65 -2.41 7.34
CA TYR A 103 -17.56 -3.35 7.16
C TYR A 103 -16.36 -2.67 6.52
N PHE A 104 -15.23 -3.35 6.59
CA PHE A 104 -13.98 -2.93 5.98
C PHE A 104 -13.49 -4.07 5.12
N PHE A 105 -13.20 -3.81 3.86
CA PHE A 105 -12.57 -4.79 2.97
C PHE A 105 -11.17 -4.30 2.63
N GLY A 106 -10.29 -5.22 2.33
CA GLY A 106 -8.91 -4.84 2.14
C GLY A 106 -8.02 -5.99 1.76
N ILE A 107 -6.84 -5.59 1.35
CA ILE A 107 -5.79 -6.46 0.89
C ILE A 107 -4.63 -6.35 1.86
N GLU A 108 -4.13 -7.49 2.28
CA GLU A 108 -2.94 -7.63 3.08
C GLU A 108 -1.90 -8.42 2.27
N THR A 109 -0.77 -7.78 1.99
CA THR A 109 0.43 -8.37 1.40
C THR A 109 1.57 -8.24 2.41
N THR A 110 2.70 -8.91 2.15
CA THR A 110 3.90 -8.86 3.02
C THR A 110 4.40 -7.44 3.28
N GLU A 111 4.18 -6.52 2.34
CA GLU A 111 4.74 -5.17 2.35
C GLU A 111 3.65 -4.08 2.50
N GLN A 112 2.37 -4.43 2.38
CA GLN A 112 1.28 -3.46 2.35
C GLN A 112 -0.01 -4.00 2.95
N LYS A 113 -0.66 -3.17 3.77
CA LYS A 113 -2.06 -3.35 4.15
C LYS A 113 -2.88 -2.19 3.61
N THR A 114 -3.87 -2.47 2.77
CA THR A 114 -4.81 -1.49 2.24
C THR A 114 -6.22 -1.85 2.66
N ILE A 115 -6.90 -0.93 3.32
CA ILE A 115 -8.24 -1.15 3.86
C ILE A 115 -9.15 -0.03 3.37
N LYS A 116 -10.35 -0.39 2.91
CA LYS A 116 -11.42 0.52 2.52
C LYS A 116 -12.70 0.18 3.28
N ARG A 117 -13.46 1.20 3.66
CA ARG A 117 -14.76 1.04 4.32
C ARG A 117 -15.85 0.84 3.28
N PHE A 118 -16.80 -0.04 3.56
CA PHE A 118 -18.04 -0.21 2.81
C PHE A 118 -19.20 -0.54 3.74
N ASN A 119 -20.42 -0.24 3.31
CA ASN A 119 -21.62 -0.56 4.06
C ASN A 119 -22.44 -1.60 3.28
N ILE A 120 -22.89 -2.63 3.98
CA ILE A 120 -23.82 -3.64 3.47
C ILE A 120 -25.23 -3.24 3.90
N LYS A 121 -26.18 -3.27 2.97
CA LYS A 121 -27.58 -3.00 3.25
C LYS A 121 -28.48 -3.87 2.37
N ASN A 122 -28.66 -5.13 2.72
CA ASN A 122 -29.58 -6.05 2.05
C ASN A 122 -31.03 -5.78 2.52
N SER A 123 -31.58 -4.62 2.15
CA SER A 123 -32.92 -4.20 2.57
C SER A 123 -34.06 -4.86 1.80
#